data_AF-A0A6N6LJX0-F1
#
_entry.id   AF-A0A6N6LJX0-F1
#
_cell.length_a   1.000
_cell.length_b   1.000
_cell.length_c   1.000
_cell.angle_alpha   90.00
_cell.angle_beta   90.00
_cell.angle_gamma   90.00
#
_symmetry.space_group_name_H-M   'P 1'
#
loop_
_entity.id
_entity.type
_entity.pdbx_description
1 polymer ?
#
loop_
_entity_poly.entity_id
_entity_poly.type
_entity_poly.pdbx_seq_one_letter_code
_entity_poly.pdbx_strand_id
1 'polypeptide(L)'
;MLIFGHKLIKSDEFIFFQKDFDKEKINCFSFDEKKLLLAKTLNIKCAIYVKNINEAILCNALNIEFIISDDKKLSKKLSKIAQFYLFDTKTLFLANDLNAIKTVIKCKSDGLLLKNFIIDFKEFE
;
A
#
# COMPACT_ATOMS: atom_id res chain seq x y z
N MET A 1 4.95 -11.53 7.43
CA MET A 1 3.67 -11.01 6.93
C MET A 1 3.22 -9.89 7.85
N LEU A 2 2.86 -8.74 7.30
CA LEU A 2 2.33 -7.58 8.01
C LEU A 2 0.79 -7.64 8.06
N ILE A 3 0.18 -7.13 9.12
CA ILE A 3 -1.28 -7.04 9.24
C ILE A 3 -1.62 -5.67 9.82
N PHE A 4 -2.34 -4.86 9.05
CA PHE A 4 -2.80 -3.54 9.43
C PHE A 4 -4.33 -3.55 9.59
N GLY A 5 -4.81 -3.10 10.76
CA GLY A 5 -6.24 -3.09 11.10
C GLY A 5 -6.72 -4.16 12.07
N HIS A 6 -5.81 -4.94 12.66
CA HIS A 6 -6.17 -5.89 13.72
C HIS A 6 -6.00 -5.28 15.11
N LYS A 7 -7.03 -5.34 15.97
CA LYS A 7 -7.05 -4.74 17.32
C LYS A 7 -5.90 -5.15 18.26
N LEU A 8 -5.31 -6.33 18.04
CA LEU A 8 -4.20 -6.86 18.85
C LEU A 8 -2.81 -6.48 18.31
N ILE A 9 -2.72 -5.88 17.12
CA ILE A 9 -1.46 -5.60 16.45
C ILE A 9 -1.30 -4.08 16.39
N LYS A 10 -0.32 -3.56 17.14
CA LYS A 10 0.04 -2.14 17.05
C LYS A 10 0.76 -1.90 15.72
N SER A 11 0.33 -0.90 14.98
CA SER A 11 0.93 -0.52 13.70
C SER A 11 0.78 0.99 13.46
N ASP A 12 1.54 1.50 12.50
CA ASP A 12 1.35 2.86 12.00
C ASP A 12 -0.08 3.03 11.46
N GLU A 13 -0.62 4.24 11.62
CA GLU A 13 -1.94 4.61 11.11
C GLU A 13 -1.88 5.00 9.64
N PHE A 14 -2.93 4.66 8.91
CA PHE A 14 -3.10 4.97 7.50
C PHE A 14 -4.24 5.98 7.36
N ILE A 15 -4.06 6.99 6.53
CA ILE A 15 -5.08 8.00 6.23
C ILE A 15 -5.27 8.11 4.73
N PHE A 16 -6.51 8.11 4.28
CA PHE A 16 -6.83 8.35 2.89
C PHE A 16 -6.58 9.83 2.58
N PHE A 17 -5.74 10.10 1.58
CA PHE A 17 -5.39 11.45 1.18
C PHE A 17 -6.64 12.27 0.90
N GLN A 18 -6.73 13.45 1.51
CA GLN A 18 -7.82 14.41 1.27
C GLN A 18 -7.30 15.57 0.41
N LYS A 19 -6.96 16.69 1.06
CA LYS A 19 -6.45 17.91 0.41
C LYS A 19 -4.96 18.12 0.67
N ASP A 20 -4.53 17.83 1.88
CA ASP A 20 -3.18 18.04 2.38
C ASP A 20 -2.63 16.73 2.98
N PHE A 21 -1.31 16.60 3.00
CA PHE A 21 -0.64 15.44 3.57
C PHE A 21 -0.58 15.50 5.11
N ASP A 22 -0.89 14.38 5.75
CA ASP A 22 -0.64 14.18 7.18
C ASP A 22 0.85 13.82 7.38
N LYS A 23 1.53 14.44 8.35
CA LYS A 23 2.97 14.22 8.59
C LYS A 23 3.26 13.05 9.53
N GLU A 24 2.28 12.60 10.28
CA GLU A 24 2.42 11.58 11.31
C GLU A 24 1.91 10.21 10.84
N LYS A 25 1.03 10.21 9.83
CA LYS A 25 0.40 9.00 9.27
C LYS A 25 0.94 8.63 7.91
N ILE A 26 0.65 7.40 7.50
CA ILE A 26 0.92 6.91 6.15
C ILE A 26 -0.22 7.36 5.23
N ASN A 27 0.09 8.17 4.23
CA ASN A 27 -0.90 8.75 3.33
C ASN A 27 -1.21 7.79 2.17
N CYS A 28 -2.47 7.39 2.05
CA CYS A 28 -2.99 6.47 1.06
C CYS A 28 -3.61 7.21 -0.13
N PHE A 29 -3.18 6.91 -1.36
CA PHE A 29 -3.83 7.41 -2.58
C PHE A 29 -3.51 6.54 -3.80
N SER A 30 -4.32 6.63 -4.85
CA SER A 30 -4.01 6.03 -6.16
C SER A 30 -2.78 6.67 -6.78
N PHE A 31 -1.99 5.89 -7.51
CA PHE A 31 -0.79 6.37 -8.19
C PHE A 31 -1.03 7.68 -8.95
N ASP A 32 -0.30 8.72 -8.55
CA ASP A 32 -0.39 10.07 -9.09
C ASP A 32 0.98 10.72 -8.96
N GLU A 33 1.66 10.95 -10.08
CA GLU A 33 3.04 11.45 -10.10
C GLU A 33 3.19 12.82 -9.44
N LYS A 34 2.18 13.69 -9.56
CA LYS A 34 2.23 15.03 -8.96
C LYS A 34 2.14 14.94 -7.43
N LYS A 35 1.23 14.10 -6.92
CA LYS A 35 1.12 13.85 -5.48
C LYS A 35 2.37 13.16 -4.93
N LEU A 36 2.93 12.19 -5.65
CA LEU A 36 4.17 11.51 -5.28
C LEU A 36 5.36 12.47 -5.20
N LEU A 37 5.52 13.35 -6.19
CA LEU A 37 6.58 14.34 -6.19
C LEU A 37 6.45 15.31 -4.99
N LEU A 38 5.23 15.76 -4.71
CA LEU A 38 4.96 16.63 -3.57
C LEU A 38 5.23 15.91 -2.23
N ALA A 39 4.74 14.68 -2.07
CA ALA A 39 4.97 13.87 -0.88
C ALA A 39 6.47 13.66 -0.63
N LYS A 40 7.24 13.33 -1.68
CA LYS A 40 8.69 13.18 -1.60
C LYS A 40 9.38 14.47 -1.17
N THR A 41 8.98 15.60 -1.75
CA THR A 41 9.53 16.93 -1.41
C THR A 41 9.29 17.28 0.06
N LEU A 42 8.14 16.87 0.59
CA LEU A 42 7.73 17.11 1.96
C LEU A 42 8.17 16.00 2.94
N ASN A 43 8.88 14.98 2.47
CA ASN A 43 9.29 13.79 3.24
C ASN A 43 8.11 13.09 3.94
N ILE A 44 7.03 12.89 3.19
CA ILE A 44 5.79 12.27 3.66
C ILE A 44 5.78 10.78 3.36
N LYS A 45 5.47 9.97 4.38
CA LYS A 45 5.27 8.53 4.24
C LYS A 45 3.98 8.23 3.47
N CYS A 46 4.06 7.31 2.52
CA CYS A 46 2.99 7.03 1.57
C CYS A 46 2.72 5.52 1.42
N ALA A 47 1.46 5.22 1.11
CA ALA A 47 1.04 3.91 0.64
C ALA A 47 0.24 4.06 -0.65
N ILE A 48 0.76 3.53 -1.75
CA ILE A 48 0.27 3.90 -3.08
C ILE A 48 -0.53 2.75 -3.67
N TYR A 49 -1.80 3.02 -3.96
CA TYR A 49 -2.64 2.08 -4.69
C TYR A 49 -2.24 2.06 -6.17
N VAL A 50 -1.86 0.88 -6.67
CA VAL A 50 -1.37 0.70 -8.04
C VAL A 50 -2.30 -0.24 -8.81
N LYS A 51 -2.42 0.03 -10.11
CA LYS A 51 -3.24 -0.73 -11.07
C LYS A 51 -2.41 -1.59 -12.01
N ASN A 52 -1.10 -1.36 -12.06
CA ASN A 52 -0.21 -2.14 -12.92
C ASN A 52 1.22 -2.22 -12.35
N ILE A 53 2.06 -3.02 -13.01
CA ILE A 53 3.44 -3.28 -12.59
C ILE A 53 4.34 -2.07 -12.79
N ASN A 54 4.10 -1.22 -13.78
CA ASN A 54 4.95 -0.06 -14.05
C ASN A 54 4.86 0.93 -12.89
N GLU A 55 3.63 1.22 -12.44
CA GLU A 55 3.37 2.05 -11.25
C GLU A 55 4.06 1.48 -10.00
N ALA A 56 4.00 0.16 -9.81
CA ALA A 56 4.62 -0.51 -8.68
C ALA A 56 6.16 -0.42 -8.70
N ILE A 57 6.78 -0.59 -9.88
CA ILE A 57 8.22 -0.42 -10.07
C ILE A 57 8.64 1.03 -9.77
N LEU A 58 7.85 2.00 -10.24
CA LEU A 58 8.10 3.42 -9.96
C LEU A 58 7.99 3.73 -8.47
N CYS A 59 6.99 3.18 -7.77
CA CYS A 59 6.87 3.33 -6.32
C CYS A 59 8.11 2.81 -5.60
N ASN A 60 8.62 1.64 -5.99
CA ASN A 60 9.86 1.11 -5.42
C ASN A 60 11.08 1.98 -5.73
N ALA A 61 11.24 2.43 -6.98
CA ALA A 61 12.33 3.33 -7.36
C ALA A 61 12.28 4.70 -6.63
N LEU A 62 11.10 5.10 -6.16
CA LEU A 62 10.89 6.30 -5.36
C LEU A 62 11.01 6.07 -3.85
N ASN A 63 11.34 4.85 -3.41
CA ASN A 63 11.43 4.43 -2.01
C ASN A 63 10.12 4.64 -1.23
N ILE A 64 8.98 4.45 -1.89
CA ILE A 64 7.68 4.48 -1.22
C ILE A 64 7.60 3.34 -0.20
N GLU A 65 6.98 3.56 0.94
CA GLU A 65 6.94 2.59 2.03
C GLU A 65 6.09 1.38 1.66
N PHE A 66 4.90 1.62 1.08
CA PHE A 66 3.94 0.58 0.76
C PHE A 66 3.33 0.73 -0.64
N ILE A 67 3.16 -0.40 -1.32
CA ILE A 67 2.31 -0.53 -2.51
C ILE A 67 1.04 -1.29 -2.10
N ILE A 68 -0.11 -0.78 -2.49
CA ILE A 68 -1.43 -1.35 -2.20
C ILE A 68 -2.04 -1.90 -3.50
N SER A 69 -2.65 -3.09 -3.44
CA SER A 69 -3.51 -3.61 -4.51
C SER A 69 -4.57 -4.55 -3.92
N ASP A 70 -5.76 -4.59 -4.50
CA ASP A 70 -6.81 -5.60 -4.23
C ASP A 70 -6.96 -6.63 -5.36
N ASP A 71 -6.26 -6.44 -6.49
CA ASP A 71 -6.26 -7.38 -7.60
C ASP A 71 -5.32 -8.57 -7.29
N LYS A 72 -5.89 -9.77 -7.25
CA LYS A 72 -5.15 -11.02 -6.93
C LYS A 72 -4.09 -11.35 -7.98
N LYS A 73 -4.35 -11.12 -9.27
CA LYS A 73 -3.42 -11.42 -10.36
C LYS A 73 -2.24 -10.45 -10.32
N LEU A 74 -2.52 -9.17 -10.14
CA LEU A 74 -1.53 -8.12 -9.99
C LEU A 74 -0.66 -8.38 -8.75
N SER A 75 -1.28 -8.60 -7.59
CA SER A 75 -0.57 -8.87 -6.34
C SER A 75 0.37 -10.08 -6.44
N LYS A 76 -0.09 -11.16 -7.09
CA LYS A 76 0.74 -12.36 -7.31
C LYS A 76 1.89 -12.13 -8.30
N LYS A 77 1.71 -11.26 -9.29
CA LYS A 77 2.79 -10.89 -10.22
C LYS A 77 3.78 -9.96 -9.53
N LEU A 78 3.27 -8.99 -8.78
CA LEU A 78 4.05 -8.00 -8.05
C LEU A 78 4.95 -8.67 -7.00
N SER A 79 4.45 -9.63 -6.21
CA SER A 79 5.27 -10.33 -5.22
C SER A 79 6.47 -11.06 -5.84
N LYS A 80 6.31 -11.66 -7.02
CA LYS A 80 7.43 -12.29 -7.75
C LYS A 80 8.48 -11.27 -8.19
N ILE A 81 8.02 -10.12 -8.68
CA ILE A 81 8.90 -9.03 -9.14
C ILE A 81 9.63 -8.43 -7.94
N ALA A 82 8.90 -8.12 -6.87
CA ALA A 82 9.45 -7.60 -5.63
C ALA A 82 10.51 -8.53 -5.03
N GLN A 83 10.27 -9.85 -5.04
CA GLN A 83 11.24 -10.83 -4.61
C GLN A 83 12.49 -10.88 -5.52
N PHE A 84 12.30 -10.88 -6.83
CA PHE A 84 13.40 -10.99 -7.78
C PHE A 84 14.31 -9.75 -7.79
N TYR A 85 13.71 -8.56 -7.72
CA TYR A 85 14.41 -7.28 -7.73
C TYR A 85 14.70 -6.72 -6.33
N LEU A 86 14.43 -7.50 -5.27
CA LEU A 86 14.68 -7.12 -3.87
C LEU A 86 14.09 -5.76 -3.51
N PHE A 87 12.78 -5.59 -3.74
CA PHE A 87 12.09 -4.35 -3.39
C PHE A 87 12.23 -4.03 -1.90
N ASP A 88 12.63 -2.79 -1.61
CA ASP A 88 12.59 -2.24 -0.25
C ASP A 88 11.14 -1.91 0.14
N THR A 89 10.34 -1.45 -0.82
CA THR A 89 8.90 -1.21 -0.67
C THR A 89 8.14 -2.49 -0.36
N LYS A 90 7.20 -2.43 0.60
CA LYS A 90 6.40 -3.58 1.00
C LYS A 90 5.06 -3.62 0.25
N THR A 91 4.62 -4.81 -0.11
CA THR A 91 3.39 -5.04 -0.88
C THR A 91 2.23 -5.44 0.02
N LEU A 92 1.15 -4.67 0.03
CA LEU A 92 -0.03 -4.89 0.86
C LEU A 92 -1.23 -5.25 -0.01
N PHE A 93 -1.92 -6.34 0.37
CA PHE A 93 -3.21 -6.68 -0.20
C PHE A 93 -4.31 -5.91 0.53
N LEU A 94 -5.15 -5.17 -0.18
CA LEU A 94 -6.27 -4.43 0.39
C LEU A 94 -7.51 -5.32 0.48
N ALA A 95 -8.17 -5.35 1.64
CA ALA A 95 -9.40 -6.13 1.80
C ALA A 95 -10.34 -5.56 2.87
N ASN A 96 -11.56 -6.09 2.94
CA ASN A 96 -12.56 -5.66 3.92
C ASN A 96 -12.38 -6.32 5.30
N ASP A 97 -11.84 -7.54 5.33
CA ASP A 97 -11.73 -8.32 6.56
C ASP A 97 -10.59 -9.36 6.50
N LEU A 98 -10.38 -10.02 7.64
CA LEU A 98 -9.29 -10.99 7.85
C LEU A 98 -9.47 -12.31 7.10
N ASN A 99 -10.65 -12.62 6.53
CA ASN A 99 -10.82 -13.81 5.69
C ASN A 99 -9.92 -13.73 4.44
N ALA A 100 -9.50 -12.52 4.07
CA ALA A 100 -8.53 -12.28 2.99
C ALA A 100 -7.11 -12.78 3.30
N ILE A 101 -6.76 -13.18 4.53
CA ILE A 101 -5.42 -13.74 4.84
C ILE A 101 -5.07 -14.92 3.93
N LYS A 102 -6.04 -15.80 3.62
CA LYS A 102 -5.81 -16.91 2.67
C LYS A 102 -5.44 -16.41 1.27
N THR A 103 -5.99 -15.26 0.85
CA THR A 103 -5.64 -14.62 -0.42
C THR A 103 -4.22 -14.03 -0.35
N VAL A 104 -3.88 -13.32 0.73
CA VAL A 104 -2.54 -12.74 0.95
C VAL A 104 -1.46 -13.82 0.82
N ILE A 105 -1.64 -14.97 1.50
CA ILE A 105 -0.72 -16.11 1.44
C ILE A 105 -0.60 -16.65 0.00
N LYS A 106 -1.71 -16.80 -0.72
CA LYS A 106 -1.72 -17.28 -2.12
C LYS A 106 -1.02 -16.30 -3.08
N CYS A 107 -1.18 -15.00 -2.84
CA CYS A 107 -0.54 -13.94 -3.61
C CYS A 107 0.92 -13.73 -3.20
N LYS A 108 1.33 -14.22 -2.02
CA LYS A 108 2.64 -13.98 -1.41
C LYS A 108 2.93 -12.49 -1.21
N SER A 109 1.91 -11.69 -0.94
CA SER A 109 2.09 -10.28 -0.58
C SER A 109 2.72 -10.18 0.80
N ASP A 110 3.44 -9.08 1.06
CA ASP A 110 4.10 -8.87 2.36
C ASP A 110 3.11 -8.69 3.49
N GLY A 111 1.90 -8.18 3.21
CA GLY A 111 0.88 -8.02 4.24
C GLY A 111 -0.55 -7.81 3.75
N LEU A 112 -1.42 -7.59 4.73
CA LEU A 112 -2.84 -7.27 4.60
C LEU A 112 -3.08 -5.86 5.15
N LEU A 113 -3.83 -5.03 4.41
CA LEU A 113 -4.37 -3.75 4.87
C LEU A 113 -5.89 -3.82 4.84
N LEU A 114 -6.53 -3.66 6.00
CA LEU A 114 -7.99 -3.60 6.06
C LEU A 114 -8.49 -2.21 5.67
N LYS A 115 -9.50 -2.14 4.79
CA LYS A 115 -10.08 -0.86 4.33
C LYS A 115 -10.58 0.00 5.51
N ASN A 116 -11.21 -0.62 6.50
CA ASN A 116 -11.74 0.07 7.69
C ASN A 116 -10.67 0.61 8.65
N PHE A 117 -9.39 0.24 8.45
CA PHE A 117 -8.28 0.79 9.22
C PHE A 117 -7.71 2.08 8.60
N ILE A 118 -8.02 2.35 7.33
CA ILE A 118 -7.64 3.58 6.67
C ILE A 118 -8.63 4.67 7.11
N ILE A 119 -8.12 5.69 7.79
CA ILE A 119 -8.91 6.84 8.25
C ILE A 119 -9.45 7.60 7.03
N ASP A 120 -10.72 8.00 7.08
CA ASP A 120 -11.43 8.72 6.01
C ASP A 120 -11.45 8.01 4.64
N PHE A 121 -11.35 6.68 4.64
CA PHE A 121 -11.39 5.87 3.42
C PHE A 121 -12.68 6.08 2.63
N LYS A 122 -12.53 6.33 1.33
CA LYS A 122 -13.64 6.43 0.37
C LYS A 122 -13.60 5.25 -0.59
N GLU A 123 -12.79 5.36 -1.64
CA GLU A 123 -12.36 4.27 -2.51
C GLU A 123 -11.11 4.77 -3.27
N PHE A 124 -10.27 3.87 -3.74
CA PHE A 124 -9.18 4.24 -4.65
C PHE A 124 -9.73 4.39 -6.07
N GLU A 125 -9.36 5.49 -6.74
CA GLU A 125 -9.73 5.76 -8.14
C GLU A 125 -8.92 4.92 -9.11
#